data_AF-A0A9X2A882-F1
#
_entry.id   AF-A0A9X2A882-F1
#
_cell.length_a   1.000
_cell.length_b   1.000
_cell.length_c   1.000
_cell.angle_alpha   90.00
_cell.angle_beta   90.00
_cell.angle_gamma   90.00
#
_symmetry.space_group_name_H-M   'P 1'
#
loop_
_entity.id
_entity.type
_entity.pdbx_description
1 polymer ?
#
loop_
_entity_poly.entity_id
_entity_poly.type
_entity_poly.pdbx_seq_one_letter_code
_entity_poly.pdbx_strand_id
1 'polypeptide(L)'
;MQATERIYDYQDWITILFLACLILLVIAKSLFPQRFEEFTSMLNSGKFIAFKGKENKAFHGFNILLLVLQAISVSLFLYIVYSFFSTDETSDIIIFIRIFTAYFCFILIKAGVEKIIGNIFDIDEKIDYYLFQKFSYRNFISIFLLFASLFLIYTLYPTALIIGIIGGFIVIANTIGLVTIYRRNQSVLSGNWFYFILYLCALEIAPYIILYKLITN
;
A
#
# COMPACT_ATOMS: atom_id res chain seq x y z
N MET A 1 23.40 -14.71 -21.02
CA MET A 1 22.08 -15.29 -21.32
C MET A 1 21.78 -16.42 -20.33
N GLN A 2 21.59 -16.10 -19.04
CA GLN A 2 21.32 -17.09 -17.97
C GLN A 2 20.23 -16.64 -16.98
N ALA A 3 19.59 -15.48 -17.20
CA ALA A 3 18.53 -14.98 -16.32
C ALA A 3 17.14 -15.57 -16.63
N THR A 4 17.01 -16.40 -17.66
CA THR A 4 15.72 -16.85 -18.22
C THR A 4 15.12 -18.07 -17.54
N GLU A 5 15.93 -18.93 -16.91
CA GLU A 5 15.41 -20.19 -16.34
C GLU A 5 14.88 -20.05 -14.91
N ARG A 6 15.38 -19.10 -14.12
CA ARG A 6 15.07 -19.02 -12.68
C ARG A 6 13.65 -18.54 -12.36
N ILE A 7 12.98 -17.83 -13.27
CA ILE A 7 11.61 -17.34 -13.07
C ILE A 7 10.58 -18.47 -13.26
N TYR A 8 10.91 -19.51 -14.03
CA TYR A 8 9.96 -20.56 -14.41
C TYR A 8 9.81 -21.68 -13.37
N ASP A 9 10.74 -21.81 -12.41
CA ASP A 9 10.82 -23.01 -11.56
C ASP A 9 10.05 -22.89 -10.21
N TYR A 10 9.44 -21.73 -9.91
CA TYR A 10 8.82 -21.45 -8.59
C TYR A 10 7.48 -20.69 -8.64
N GLN A 11 6.54 -21.15 -9.47
CA GLN A 11 5.25 -20.46 -9.72
C GLN A 11 4.12 -20.84 -8.76
N ASP A 12 4.24 -21.97 -8.04
CA ASP A 12 3.12 -22.53 -7.26
C ASP A 12 2.73 -21.67 -6.05
N TRP A 13 3.72 -21.22 -5.26
CA TRP A 13 3.45 -20.42 -4.07
C TRP A 13 2.91 -19.02 -4.42
N ILE A 14 3.35 -18.45 -5.54
CA ILE A 14 2.84 -17.16 -6.04
C ILE A 14 1.40 -17.32 -6.54
N THR A 15 1.08 -18.43 -7.22
CA THR A 15 -0.30 -18.75 -7.63
C THR A 15 -1.22 -18.83 -6.41
N ILE A 16 -0.78 -19.50 -5.34
CA ILE A 16 -1.53 -19.60 -4.08
C ILE A 16 -1.78 -18.22 -3.47
N LEU A 17 -0.79 -17.32 -3.50
CA LEU A 17 -0.95 -15.94 -3.01
C LEU A 17 -1.97 -15.15 -3.84
N PHE A 18 -1.95 -15.27 -5.17
CA PHE A 18 -2.97 -14.63 -6.02
C PHE A 18 -4.36 -15.15 -5.71
N LEU A 19 -4.51 -16.47 -5.56
CA LEU A 19 -5.78 -17.08 -5.19
C LEU A 19 -6.26 -16.56 -3.82
N ALA A 20 -5.36 -16.48 -2.83
CA ALA A 20 -5.67 -15.93 -1.51
C ALA A 20 -6.14 -14.47 -1.60
N CYS A 21 -5.50 -13.62 -2.41
CA CYS A 21 -5.93 -12.24 -2.65
C CYS A 21 -7.33 -12.17 -3.28
N LEU A 22 -7.63 -13.03 -4.26
CA LEU A 22 -8.97 -13.07 -4.87
C LEU A 22 -10.04 -13.52 -3.86
N ILE A 23 -9.75 -14.53 -3.05
CA ILE A 23 -10.64 -14.99 -1.97
C ILE A 23 -10.88 -13.84 -0.97
N LEU A 24 -9.84 -13.10 -0.58
CA LEU A 24 -9.98 -11.93 0.29
C LEU A 24 -10.90 -10.85 -0.30
N LEU A 25 -10.82 -10.58 -1.62
CA LEU A 25 -11.74 -9.65 -2.29
C LEU A 25 -13.20 -10.14 -2.25
N VAL A 26 -13.41 -11.44 -2.49
CA VAL A 26 -14.76 -12.04 -2.42
C VAL A 26 -15.32 -11.95 -1.00
N ILE A 27 -14.51 -12.25 0.02
CA ILE A 27 -14.90 -12.12 1.43
C ILE A 27 -15.24 -10.66 1.76
N ALA A 28 -14.41 -9.70 1.33
CA ALA A 28 -14.65 -8.29 1.57
C ALA A 28 -15.98 -7.82 0.93
N LYS A 29 -16.26 -8.26 -0.30
CA LYS A 29 -17.53 -7.97 -0.98
C LYS A 29 -18.73 -8.63 -0.29
N SER A 30 -18.58 -9.87 0.18
CA SER A 30 -19.66 -10.64 0.81
C SER A 30 -20.02 -10.12 2.21
N LEU A 31 -19.03 -9.78 3.02
CA LEU A 31 -19.25 -9.32 4.41
C LEU A 31 -19.65 -7.84 4.46
N PHE A 32 -19.16 -7.02 3.53
CA PHE A 32 -19.35 -5.57 3.55
C PHE A 32 -19.76 -5.00 2.18
N PRO A 33 -20.90 -5.44 1.59
CA PRO A 33 -21.29 -5.10 0.22
C PRO A 33 -21.44 -3.60 -0.01
N GLN A 34 -22.09 -2.87 0.90
CA GLN A 34 -22.27 -1.41 0.79
C GLN A 34 -20.93 -0.67 0.75
N ARG A 35 -19.98 -1.03 1.62
CA ARG A 35 -18.64 -0.40 1.65
C ARG A 35 -17.80 -0.81 0.44
N PHE A 36 -17.97 -2.03 -0.06
CA PHE A 36 -17.30 -2.48 -1.27
C PHE A 36 -17.80 -1.73 -2.52
N GLU A 37 -19.10 -1.47 -2.62
CA GLU A 37 -19.67 -0.62 -3.67
C GLU A 37 -19.18 0.82 -3.57
N GLU A 38 -19.14 1.40 -2.37
CA GLU A 38 -18.56 2.73 -2.14
C GLU A 38 -17.09 2.78 -2.58
N PHE A 39 -16.29 1.79 -2.18
CA PHE A 39 -14.89 1.65 -2.59
C PHE A 39 -14.75 1.50 -4.11
N THR A 40 -15.58 0.68 -4.76
CA THR A 40 -15.57 0.47 -6.21
C THR A 40 -15.99 1.74 -6.96
N SER A 41 -16.94 2.51 -6.42
CA SER A 41 -17.37 3.78 -7.01
C SER A 41 -16.26 4.85 -7.05
N MET A 42 -15.23 4.70 -6.20
CA MET A 42 -14.01 5.52 -6.25
C MET A 42 -13.23 5.30 -7.56
N LEU A 43 -13.27 4.09 -8.15
CA LEU A 43 -12.68 3.79 -9.47
C LEU A 43 -13.31 4.64 -10.58
N ASN A 44 -14.60 4.91 -10.49
CA ASN A 44 -15.36 5.43 -11.62
C ASN A 44 -15.58 6.95 -11.58
N SER A 45 -15.68 7.55 -10.40
CA SER A 45 -16.17 8.93 -10.28
C SER A 45 -15.11 9.96 -9.87
N GLY A 46 -13.93 9.55 -9.39
CA GLY A 46 -12.93 10.45 -8.79
C GLY A 46 -13.45 11.25 -7.57
N LYS A 47 -14.72 11.09 -7.21
CA LYS A 47 -15.38 11.74 -6.07
C LYS A 47 -15.16 10.86 -4.85
N PHE A 48 -13.92 10.86 -4.40
CA PHE A 48 -13.61 10.46 -3.04
C PHE A 48 -14.52 11.29 -2.10
N ILE A 49 -15.43 10.66 -1.38
CA ILE A 49 -15.84 11.14 -0.05
C ILE A 49 -16.57 12.48 0.05
N ALA A 50 -17.57 12.76 -0.80
CA ALA A 50 -18.43 13.93 -0.53
C ALA A 50 -19.61 13.64 0.42
N PHE A 51 -19.98 12.38 0.70
CA PHE A 51 -21.33 12.15 1.24
C PHE A 51 -21.51 11.35 2.54
N LYS A 52 -20.55 10.56 3.06
CA LYS A 52 -20.77 9.78 4.30
C LYS A 52 -19.56 9.58 5.23
N GLY A 53 -18.65 10.56 5.26
CA GLY A 53 -17.40 10.48 6.03
C GLY A 53 -17.52 10.42 7.56
N LYS A 54 -18.71 10.58 8.15
CA LYS A 54 -18.89 10.64 9.61
C LYS A 54 -18.98 9.29 10.31
N GLU A 55 -19.18 8.18 9.60
CA GLU A 55 -19.37 6.84 10.24
C GLU A 55 -18.23 5.85 9.94
N ASN A 56 -17.25 6.23 9.12
CA ASN A 56 -16.21 5.32 8.65
C ASN A 56 -14.92 5.46 9.47
N LYS A 57 -14.80 4.63 10.52
CA LYS A 57 -13.54 4.45 11.28
C LYS A 57 -12.45 3.84 10.40
N ALA A 58 -11.20 4.30 10.57
CA ALA A 58 -10.04 3.76 9.86
C ALA A 58 -9.87 2.24 10.07
N PHE A 59 -9.98 1.79 11.33
CA PHE A 59 -9.80 0.39 11.73
C PHE A 59 -11.09 -0.43 11.71
N HIS A 60 -11.93 -0.23 10.69
CA HIS A 60 -13.07 -1.12 10.44
C HIS A 60 -12.62 -2.43 9.78
N GLY A 61 -13.30 -3.54 10.04
CA GLY A 61 -12.95 -4.87 9.50
C GLY A 61 -12.76 -4.90 7.98
N PHE A 62 -13.58 -4.15 7.23
CA PHE A 62 -13.41 -3.94 5.79
C PHE A 62 -12.04 -3.37 5.42
N ASN A 63 -11.58 -2.31 6.08
CA ASN A 63 -10.29 -1.68 5.79
C ASN A 63 -9.12 -2.59 6.20
N ILE A 64 -9.28 -3.35 7.28
CA ILE A 64 -8.27 -4.31 7.74
C ILE A 64 -8.11 -5.42 6.70
N LEU A 65 -9.20 -5.97 6.16
CA LEU A 65 -9.15 -6.96 5.08
C LEU A 65 -8.42 -6.41 3.85
N LEU A 66 -8.78 -5.20 3.42
CA LEU A 66 -8.13 -4.57 2.27
C LEU A 66 -6.66 -4.20 2.55
N LEU A 67 -6.31 -3.87 3.79
CA LEU A 67 -4.93 -3.60 4.20
C LEU A 67 -4.06 -4.86 4.07
N VAL A 68 -4.58 -6.04 4.44
CA VAL A 68 -3.88 -7.32 4.25
C VAL A 68 -3.66 -7.58 2.76
N LEU A 69 -4.68 -7.36 1.93
CA LEU A 69 -4.55 -7.48 0.48
C LEU A 69 -3.49 -6.51 -0.05
N GLN A 70 -3.52 -5.25 0.40
CA GLN A 70 -2.54 -4.24 0.03
C GLN A 70 -1.11 -4.66 0.38
N ALA A 71 -0.93 -5.23 1.58
CA ALA A 71 0.36 -5.74 2.03
C ALA A 71 0.88 -6.84 1.11
N ILE A 72 0.05 -7.83 0.78
CA ILE A 72 0.44 -8.93 -0.12
C ILE A 72 0.79 -8.39 -1.51
N SER A 73 -0.06 -7.54 -2.11
CA SER A 73 0.17 -7.01 -3.46
C SER A 73 1.45 -6.20 -3.58
N VAL A 74 1.73 -5.31 -2.61
CA VAL A 74 2.93 -4.48 -2.64
C VAL A 74 4.17 -5.32 -2.39
N SER A 75 4.13 -6.28 -1.46
CA SER A 75 5.25 -7.17 -1.20
C SER A 75 5.54 -8.10 -2.38
N LEU A 76 4.52 -8.56 -3.12
CA LEU A 76 4.70 -9.31 -4.36
C LEU A 76 5.44 -8.47 -5.41
N PHE A 77 5.03 -7.22 -5.62
CA PHE A 77 5.72 -6.34 -6.56
C PHE A 77 7.18 -6.06 -6.14
N LEU A 78 7.42 -5.79 -4.86
CA LEU A 78 8.78 -5.60 -4.34
C LEU A 78 9.64 -6.85 -4.49
N TYR A 79 9.06 -8.04 -4.30
CA TYR A 79 9.75 -9.31 -4.56
C TYR A 79 10.12 -9.45 -6.04
N ILE A 80 9.21 -9.13 -6.98
CA ILE A 80 9.53 -9.14 -8.43
C ILE A 80 10.70 -8.20 -8.72
N VAL A 81 10.66 -6.97 -8.19
CA VAL A 81 11.77 -6.00 -8.33
C VAL A 81 13.07 -6.56 -7.77
N TYR A 82 13.05 -7.12 -6.56
CA TYR A 82 14.24 -7.69 -5.92
C TYR A 82 14.82 -8.85 -6.74
N SER A 83 13.98 -9.79 -7.17
CA SER A 83 14.38 -10.95 -7.99
C SER A 83 14.96 -10.55 -9.35
N PHE A 84 14.58 -9.38 -9.87
CA PHE A 84 15.12 -8.84 -11.11
C PHE A 84 16.53 -8.26 -10.94
N PHE A 85 16.81 -7.59 -9.82
CA PHE A 85 18.10 -6.92 -9.58
C PHE A 85 19.13 -7.78 -8.82
N SER A 86 18.68 -8.71 -7.97
CA SER A 86 19.54 -9.50 -7.08
C SER A 86 19.47 -10.97 -7.47
N THR A 87 20.63 -11.62 -7.59
CA THR A 87 20.75 -13.06 -7.93
C THR A 87 21.11 -13.89 -6.69
N ASP A 88 20.64 -13.49 -5.51
CA ASP A 88 20.97 -14.17 -4.26
C ASP A 88 20.44 -15.61 -4.25
N GLU A 89 21.21 -16.55 -3.69
CA GLU A 89 20.83 -17.98 -3.65
C GLU A 89 19.87 -18.34 -2.50
N THR A 90 19.37 -17.34 -1.76
CA THR A 90 18.40 -17.59 -0.69
C THR A 90 17.05 -18.01 -1.25
N SER A 91 16.33 -18.86 -0.51
CA SER A 91 14.99 -19.32 -0.90
C SER A 91 14.00 -18.17 -1.12
N ASP A 92 13.32 -18.21 -2.27
CA ASP A 92 12.38 -17.18 -2.74
C ASP A 92 11.27 -16.86 -1.71
N ILE A 93 10.72 -17.89 -1.08
CA ILE A 93 9.63 -17.71 -0.09
C ILE A 93 10.13 -16.99 1.17
N ILE A 94 11.38 -17.21 1.57
CA ILE A 94 11.98 -16.57 2.75
C ILE A 94 12.19 -15.08 2.47
N ILE A 95 12.67 -14.74 1.26
CA ILE A 95 12.80 -13.34 0.82
C ILE A 95 11.42 -12.67 0.82
N PHE A 96 10.40 -13.30 0.24
CA PHE A 96 9.05 -12.76 0.22
C PHE A 96 8.51 -12.51 1.63
N ILE A 97 8.64 -13.48 2.55
CA ILE A 97 8.18 -13.31 3.94
C ILE A 97 8.92 -12.16 4.63
N ARG A 98 10.23 -12.00 4.42
CA ARG A 98 11.00 -10.87 4.97
C ARG A 98 10.48 -9.53 4.45
N ILE A 99 10.26 -9.41 3.13
CA ILE A 99 9.71 -8.20 2.50
C ILE A 99 8.30 -7.92 3.03
N PHE A 100 7.46 -8.95 3.12
CA PHE A 100 6.09 -8.84 3.63
C PHE A 100 6.06 -8.37 5.08
N THR A 101 6.79 -9.04 5.98
CA THR A 101 6.83 -8.67 7.39
C THR A 101 7.40 -7.26 7.58
N ALA A 102 8.48 -6.90 6.88
CA ALA A 102 9.05 -5.56 6.96
C ALA A 102 8.06 -4.47 6.51
N TYR A 103 7.42 -4.66 5.36
CA TYR A 103 6.44 -3.71 4.82
C TYR A 103 5.19 -3.60 5.71
N PHE A 104 4.66 -4.73 6.17
CA PHE A 104 3.46 -4.77 7.00
C PHE A 104 3.68 -4.12 8.36
N CYS A 105 4.78 -4.46 9.04
CA CYS A 105 5.17 -3.82 10.30
C CYS A 105 5.37 -2.32 10.13
N PHE A 106 6.02 -1.88 9.04
CA PHE A 106 6.22 -0.46 8.76
C PHE A 106 4.89 0.30 8.66
N ILE A 107 3.89 -0.24 7.94
CA ILE A 107 2.58 0.41 7.84
C ILE A 107 1.87 0.45 9.19
N LEU A 108 1.89 -0.66 9.96
CA LEU A 108 1.21 -0.73 11.25
C LEU A 108 1.80 0.24 12.27
N ILE A 109 3.12 0.33 12.35
CA ILE A 109 3.81 1.28 13.24
C ILE A 109 3.43 2.71 12.86
N LYS A 110 3.48 3.04 11.56
CA LYS A 110 3.12 4.37 11.06
C LYS A 110 1.68 4.74 11.43
N ALA A 111 0.74 3.85 11.16
CA ALA A 111 -0.67 4.01 11.51
C ALA A 111 -0.90 4.16 13.02
N GLY A 112 -0.18 3.39 13.83
CA GLY A 112 -0.25 3.44 15.29
C GLY A 112 0.23 4.77 15.84
N VAL A 113 1.36 5.29 15.34
CA VAL A 113 1.89 6.60 15.75
C VAL A 113 0.93 7.73 15.37
N GLU A 114 0.38 7.71 14.14
CA GLU A 114 -0.65 8.67 13.70
C GLU A 114 -1.86 8.67 14.65
N LYS A 115 -2.34 7.49 15.06
CA LYS A 115 -3.48 7.34 15.97
C LYS A 115 -3.16 7.83 17.39
N ILE A 116 -1.97 7.55 17.92
CA ILE A 116 -1.53 8.05 19.24
C ILE A 116 -1.48 9.58 19.25
N ILE A 117 -0.95 10.19 18.20
CA ILE A 117 -0.93 11.65 18.04
C ILE A 117 -2.37 12.18 18.04
N GLY A 118 -3.29 11.55 17.31
CA GLY A 118 -4.69 11.96 17.26
C GLY A 118 -5.37 12.00 18.63
N ASN A 119 -5.07 11.00 19.46
CA ASN A 119 -5.58 10.91 20.82
C ASN A 119 -4.96 11.98 21.75
N ILE A 120 -3.65 12.22 21.67
CA ILE A 120 -2.95 13.23 22.51
C ILE A 120 -3.50 14.64 22.26
N PHE A 121 -3.85 14.96 21.01
CA PHE A 121 -4.32 16.28 20.61
C PHE A 121 -5.85 16.41 20.59
N ASP A 122 -6.59 15.41 21.07
CA ASP A 122 -8.07 15.38 21.09
C ASP A 122 -8.71 15.68 19.71
N ILE A 123 -8.05 15.20 18.65
CA ILE A 123 -8.47 15.33 17.25
C ILE A 123 -8.68 13.94 16.61
N ASP A 124 -9.01 12.94 17.44
CA ASP A 124 -9.05 11.52 17.06
C ASP A 124 -9.98 11.25 15.87
N GLU A 125 -11.18 11.85 15.84
CA GLU A 125 -12.13 11.69 14.74
C GLU A 125 -11.58 12.19 13.40
N LYS A 126 -10.82 13.29 13.42
CA LYS A 126 -10.23 13.88 12.22
C LYS A 126 -9.06 13.05 11.73
N ILE A 127 -8.25 12.51 12.65
CA ILE A 127 -7.16 11.60 12.33
C ILE A 127 -7.70 10.27 11.79
N ASP A 128 -8.77 9.74 12.37
CA ASP A 128 -9.42 8.52 11.87
C ASP A 128 -9.95 8.71 10.46
N TYR A 129 -10.60 9.84 10.19
CA TYR A 129 -11.04 10.17 8.86
C TYR A 129 -9.85 10.28 7.89
N TYR A 130 -8.77 10.97 8.28
CA TYR A 130 -7.54 11.08 7.49
C TYR A 130 -6.89 9.72 7.20
N LEU A 131 -6.74 8.86 8.21
CA LEU A 131 -6.20 7.50 8.07
C LEU A 131 -7.08 6.64 7.15
N PHE A 132 -8.40 6.75 7.28
CA PHE A 132 -9.34 6.07 6.39
C PHE A 132 -9.15 6.48 4.92
N GLN A 133 -8.98 7.77 4.65
CA GLN A 133 -8.69 8.27 3.29
C GLN A 133 -7.38 7.68 2.76
N LYS A 134 -6.33 7.72 3.59
CA LYS A 134 -4.99 7.25 3.25
C LYS A 134 -4.96 5.77 2.93
N PHE A 135 -5.59 4.93 3.76
CA PHE A 135 -5.68 3.50 3.52
C PHE A 135 -6.54 3.18 2.30
N SER A 136 -7.70 3.81 2.16
CA SER A 136 -8.58 3.55 1.01
C SER A 136 -7.89 3.84 -0.32
N TYR A 137 -7.13 4.94 -0.41
CA TYR A 137 -6.39 5.29 -1.61
C TYR A 137 -5.21 4.35 -1.88
N ARG A 138 -4.49 3.89 -0.86
CA ARG A 138 -3.40 2.91 -1.03
C ARG A 138 -3.92 1.52 -1.39
N ASN A 139 -5.01 1.08 -0.76
CA ASN A 139 -5.72 -0.16 -1.09
C ASN A 139 -6.17 -0.15 -2.55
N PHE A 140 -6.69 0.98 -3.02
CA PHE A 140 -7.04 1.16 -4.43
C PHE A 140 -5.85 0.93 -5.38
N ILE A 141 -4.72 1.60 -5.14
CA ILE A 141 -3.50 1.41 -5.95
C ILE A 141 -3.05 -0.06 -5.90
N SER A 142 -3.18 -0.71 -4.75
CA SER A 142 -2.71 -2.08 -4.58
C SER A 142 -3.53 -3.13 -5.35
N ILE A 143 -4.79 -2.86 -5.67
CA ILE A 143 -5.59 -3.74 -6.53
C ILE A 143 -5.06 -3.65 -7.96
N PHE A 144 -4.81 -2.43 -8.46
CA PHE A 144 -4.16 -2.26 -9.76
C PHE A 144 -2.78 -2.93 -9.79
N LEU A 145 -2.03 -2.80 -8.70
CA LEU A 145 -0.73 -3.44 -8.54
C LEU A 145 -0.82 -4.97 -8.58
N LEU A 146 -1.83 -5.56 -7.94
CA LEU A 146 -2.07 -7.01 -7.96
C LEU A 146 -2.21 -7.50 -9.41
N PHE A 147 -3.04 -6.84 -10.21
CA PHE A 147 -3.21 -7.18 -11.62
C PHE A 147 -1.93 -6.98 -12.43
N ALA A 148 -1.22 -5.87 -12.21
CA ALA A 148 0.06 -5.62 -12.88
C ALA A 148 1.11 -6.69 -12.55
N SER A 149 1.20 -7.12 -11.29
CA SER A 149 2.06 -8.22 -10.85
C SER A 149 1.66 -9.56 -11.47
N LEU A 150 0.37 -9.83 -11.62
CA LEU A 150 -0.12 -11.04 -12.30
C LEU A 150 0.35 -11.07 -13.77
N PHE A 151 0.17 -9.97 -14.49
CA PHE A 151 0.65 -9.87 -15.88
C PHE A 151 2.17 -9.99 -15.99
N LEU A 152 2.93 -9.40 -15.07
CA LEU A 152 4.40 -9.50 -15.03
C LEU A 152 4.92 -10.91 -14.77
N ILE A 153 4.16 -11.76 -14.08
CA ILE A 153 4.61 -13.12 -13.73
C ILE A 153 4.20 -14.13 -14.81
N TYR A 154 2.96 -14.04 -15.31
CA TYR A 154 2.40 -15.08 -16.19
C TYR A 154 2.40 -14.74 -17.69
N THR A 155 2.49 -13.45 -18.05
CA THR A 155 2.27 -13.01 -19.43
C THR A 155 3.50 -12.30 -20.02
N LEU A 156 4.08 -11.36 -19.29
CA LEU A 156 5.13 -10.48 -19.77
C LEU A 156 6.47 -10.88 -19.16
N TYR A 157 7.52 -10.98 -19.98
CA TYR A 157 8.86 -11.18 -19.43
C TYR A 157 9.32 -9.89 -18.72
N PRO A 158 9.68 -9.95 -17.42
CA PRO A 158 10.03 -8.77 -16.65
C PRO A 158 11.30 -8.14 -17.23
N THR A 159 11.14 -6.92 -17.78
CA THR A 159 12.24 -6.10 -18.29
C THR A 159 12.38 -4.87 -17.40
N ALA A 160 13.61 -4.35 -17.23
CA ALA A 160 13.88 -3.15 -16.43
C ALA A 160 12.96 -1.98 -16.78
N LEU A 161 12.64 -1.82 -18.07
CA LEU A 161 11.74 -0.79 -18.58
C LEU A 161 10.30 -0.97 -18.03
N ILE A 162 9.74 -2.18 -18.14
CA ILE A 162 8.36 -2.48 -17.69
C ILE A 162 8.25 -2.32 -16.17
N ILE A 163 9.22 -2.85 -15.42
CA ILE A 163 9.29 -2.69 -13.97
C ILE A 163 9.41 -1.20 -13.61
N GLY A 164 10.24 -0.45 -14.32
CA GLY A 164 10.41 0.99 -14.13
C GLY A 164 9.14 1.80 -14.40
N ILE A 165 8.37 1.47 -15.46
CA ILE A 165 7.09 2.11 -15.75
C ILE A 165 6.08 1.85 -14.65
N ILE A 166 5.91 0.59 -14.23
CA ILE A 166 4.95 0.22 -13.18
C ILE A 166 5.35 0.86 -11.86
N GLY A 167 6.64 0.79 -11.49
CA GLY A 167 7.19 1.45 -10.31
C GLY A 167 6.99 2.96 -10.32
N GLY A 168 7.31 3.62 -11.44
CA GLY A 168 7.11 5.06 -11.62
C GLY A 168 5.64 5.46 -11.50
N PHE A 169 4.74 4.69 -12.13
CA PHE A 169 3.30 4.91 -12.02
C PHE A 169 2.81 4.81 -10.57
N ILE A 170 3.27 3.80 -9.81
CA ILE A 170 2.92 3.66 -8.39
C ILE A 170 3.38 4.86 -7.57
N VAL A 171 4.62 5.33 -7.78
CA VAL A 171 5.17 6.48 -7.05
C VAL A 171 4.37 7.75 -7.35
N ILE A 172 4.07 7.99 -8.63
CA ILE A 172 3.25 9.14 -9.07
C ILE A 172 1.85 9.04 -8.46
N ALA A 173 1.20 7.87 -8.56
CA ALA A 173 -0.13 7.65 -8.03
C ALA A 173 -0.18 7.88 -6.51
N ASN A 174 0.79 7.37 -5.74
CA ASN A 174 0.89 7.60 -4.30
C ASN A 174 1.10 9.09 -3.97
N THR A 175 1.95 9.78 -4.74
CA THR A 175 2.20 11.22 -4.57
C THR A 175 0.93 12.04 -4.81
N ILE A 176 0.20 11.77 -5.89
CA ILE A 176 -1.07 12.44 -6.21
C ILE A 176 -2.11 12.19 -5.09
N GLY A 177 -2.18 10.96 -4.58
CA GLY A 177 -3.05 10.61 -3.46
C GLY A 177 -2.76 11.41 -2.21
N LEU A 178 -1.48 11.45 -1.82
CA LEU A 178 -1.04 12.18 -0.64
C LEU A 178 -1.32 13.69 -0.77
N VAL A 179 -1.04 14.27 -1.94
CA VAL A 179 -1.34 15.69 -2.22
C VAL A 179 -2.84 15.98 -2.17
N THR A 180 -3.67 15.10 -2.73
CA THR A 180 -5.13 15.24 -2.71
C THR A 180 -5.69 15.18 -1.30
N ILE A 181 -5.25 14.20 -0.51
CA ILE A 181 -5.67 14.04 0.90
C ILE A 181 -5.20 15.24 1.74
N TYR A 182 -3.98 15.72 1.49
CA TYR A 182 -3.42 16.88 2.19
C TYR A 182 -4.21 18.16 1.88
N ARG A 183 -4.44 18.47 0.60
CA ARG A 183 -5.23 19.65 0.19
C ARG A 183 -6.63 19.65 0.82
N ARG A 184 -7.24 18.48 0.96
CA ARG A 184 -8.59 18.36 1.52
C ARG A 184 -8.66 18.51 3.03
N ASN A 185 -7.63 18.06 3.73
CA ASN A 185 -7.56 18.14 5.20
C ASN A 185 -6.69 19.31 5.67
N GLN A 186 -6.37 20.26 4.78
CA GLN A 186 -5.52 21.41 5.08
C GLN A 186 -6.05 22.24 6.24
N SER A 187 -7.38 22.39 6.38
CA SER A 187 -8.00 23.15 7.48
C SER A 187 -7.81 22.50 8.86
N VAL A 188 -7.63 21.18 8.93
CA VAL A 188 -7.36 20.45 10.17
C VAL A 188 -5.90 20.61 10.60
N LEU A 189 -4.99 20.66 9.63
CA LEU A 189 -3.55 20.78 9.85
C LEU A 189 -3.09 22.23 10.00
N SER A 190 -3.79 23.19 9.40
CA SER A 190 -3.42 24.61 9.41
C SER A 190 -3.62 25.30 10.76
N GLY A 191 -4.29 24.66 11.72
CA GLY A 191 -4.34 25.13 13.10
C GLY A 191 -2.99 25.08 13.81
N ASN A 192 -2.09 24.19 13.37
CA ASN A 192 -0.80 23.90 14.01
C ASN A 192 0.28 23.55 12.96
N TRP A 193 0.56 24.47 12.02
CA TRP A 193 1.49 24.26 10.89
C TRP A 193 2.86 23.69 11.28
N PHE A 194 3.41 24.07 12.43
CA PHE A 194 4.69 23.56 12.91
C PHE A 194 4.65 22.06 13.24
N TYR A 195 3.58 21.59 13.90
CA TYR A 195 3.39 20.17 14.22
C TYR A 195 3.16 19.33 12.96
N PHE A 196 2.52 19.92 11.95
CA PHE A 196 2.37 19.26 10.66
C PHE A 196 3.71 19.05 9.94
N ILE A 197 4.58 20.06 9.94
CA ILE A 197 5.93 19.95 9.35
C ILE A 197 6.75 18.89 10.12
N LEU A 198 6.68 18.92 11.46
CA LEU A 198 7.37 17.93 12.29
C LEU A 198 6.89 16.50 12.00
N TYR A 199 5.58 16.32 11.84
CA TYR A 199 4.98 15.03 11.47
C TYR A 199 5.46 14.53 10.10
N LEU A 200 5.43 15.39 9.06
CA LEU A 200 5.93 15.03 7.72
C LEU A 200 7.41 14.64 7.76
N CYS A 201 8.23 15.44 8.43
CA CYS A 201 9.66 15.19 8.50
C CYS A 201 9.97 13.91 9.28
N ALA A 202 9.32 13.67 10.43
CA ALA A 202 9.65 12.55 11.32
C ALA A 202 9.05 11.21 10.87
N LEU A 203 7.81 11.18 10.38
CA LEU A 203 7.09 9.93 10.13
C LEU A 203 6.94 9.59 8.65
N GLU A 204 6.91 10.60 7.77
CA GLU A 204 6.79 10.40 6.33
C GLU A 204 8.17 10.38 5.65
N ILE A 205 9.09 11.28 5.98
CA ILE A 205 10.35 11.46 5.22
C ILE A 205 11.55 10.75 5.89
N ALA A 206 11.74 10.94 7.21
CA ALA A 206 12.91 10.41 7.92
C ALA A 206 13.11 8.88 7.81
N PRO A 207 12.09 8.02 7.84
CA PRO A 207 12.30 6.58 7.73
C PRO A 207 12.92 6.17 6.39
N TYR A 208 12.57 6.84 5.29
CA TYR A 208 13.17 6.58 3.99
C TYR A 208 14.63 7.04 3.92
N ILE A 209 14.98 8.15 4.57
CA ILE A 209 16.37 8.64 4.66
C ILE A 209 17.22 7.66 5.47
N ILE A 210 16.69 7.16 6.60
CA ILE A 210 17.37 6.16 7.43
C ILE A 210 17.59 4.87 6.62
N LEU A 211 16.57 4.41 5.90
CA LEU A 211 16.66 3.20 5.07
C LEU A 211 17.71 3.37 3.95
N TYR A 212 17.71 4.51 3.26
CA TYR A 212 18.71 4.81 2.23
C TYR A 212 20.13 4.77 2.78
N LYS A 213 20.34 5.37 3.97
CA LYS A 213 21.65 5.38 4.63
C LYS A 213 22.08 3.98 5.06
N LEU A 214 21.15 3.14 5.52
CA LEU A 214 21.41 1.75 5.89
C LEU A 214 21.78 0.87 4.68
N ILE A 215 21.23 1.15 3.50
CA ILE A 215 21.51 0.39 2.27
C ILE A 215 22.82 0.82 1.62
N THR A 216 23.21 2.10 1.76
CA THR A 216 24.38 2.68 1.07
C THR A 216 25.68 2.60 1.90
N ASN A 217 25.58 2.44 3.22
CA ASN A 217 26.72 2.18 4.13
C ASN A 217 26.90 0.68 4.35
#